data_AF-A0A2U9BA47-F1
#
_entry.id   AF-A0A2U9BA47-F1
#
_cell.length_a   1.000
_cell.length_b   1.000
_cell.length_c   1.000
_cell.angle_alpha   90.00
_cell.angle_beta   90.00
_cell.angle_gamma   90.00
#
_symmetry.space_group_name_H-M   'P 1'
#
loop_
_entity.id
_entity.type
_entity.pdbx_description
1 polymer ?
#
loop_
_entity_poly.entity_id
_entity_poly.type
_entity_poly.pdbx_seq_one_letter_code
_entity_poly.pdbx_strand_id
1 'polypeptide(L)'
;MTSTMRLDKELNDIRNSGMKHFRNILVDESNIFTWQGLIVPDRTPYDKGAFRIEIIFPAEYPFKPPKIAFKTKIYHPNIDEKGQVCLPIISVDNWKPATKACQGKRGDSGVLVFTARSC
;
A
#
# COMPACT_ATOMS: atom_id res chain seq x y z
N MET A 1 -6.89 -1.08 -22.35
CA MET A 1 -6.10 -1.87 -21.38
C MET A 1 -6.98 -2.16 -20.19
N THR A 2 -7.36 -3.42 -19.98
CA THR A 2 -8.20 -3.83 -18.86
C THR A 2 -7.45 -3.57 -17.56
N SER A 3 -8.11 -2.99 -16.56
CA SER A 3 -7.54 -2.66 -15.24
C SER A 3 -6.82 -3.86 -14.61
N THR A 4 -7.31 -5.06 -14.89
CA THR A 4 -6.75 -6.34 -14.45
C THR A 4 -5.32 -6.60 -14.94
N MET A 5 -5.05 -6.42 -16.24
CA MET A 5 -3.72 -6.65 -16.82
C MET A 5 -2.64 -5.73 -16.21
N ARG A 6 -3.03 -4.51 -15.82
CA ARG A 6 -2.13 -3.57 -15.14
C ARG A 6 -1.83 -4.04 -13.71
N LEU A 7 -2.84 -4.49 -12.98
CA LEU A 7 -2.67 -5.02 -11.63
C LEU A 7 -1.80 -6.29 -11.60
N ASP A 8 -1.98 -7.21 -12.54
CA ASP A 8 -1.13 -8.41 -12.65
C ASP A 8 0.34 -8.06 -12.89
N LYS A 9 0.60 -7.07 -13.75
CA LYS A 9 1.95 -6.59 -13.99
C LYS A 9 2.55 -5.94 -12.74
N GLU A 10 1.79 -5.08 -12.06
CA GLU A 10 2.23 -4.45 -10.82
C GLU A 10 2.47 -5.49 -9.71
N LEU A 11 1.64 -6.52 -9.60
CA LEU A 11 1.82 -7.62 -8.63
C LEU A 11 3.13 -8.38 -8.87
N ASN A 12 3.42 -8.72 -10.13
CA ASN A 12 4.67 -9.38 -10.51
C ASN A 12 5.88 -8.48 -10.27
N ASP A 13 5.80 -7.19 -10.60
CA ASP A 13 6.86 -6.22 -10.33
C ASP A 13 7.15 -6.13 -8.82
N ILE A 14 6.11 -6.17 -7.97
CA ILE A 14 6.27 -6.10 -6.52
C ILE A 14 6.92 -7.36 -5.96
N ARG A 15 6.46 -8.55 -6.38
CA ARG A 15 7.05 -9.84 -6.01
C ARG A 15 8.53 -9.89 -6.37
N ASN A 16 8.89 -9.38 -7.55
CA ASN A 16 10.28 -9.30 -8.01
C ASN A 16 11.09 -8.21 -7.29
N SER A 17 10.47 -7.09 -6.89
CA SER A 17 11.18 -6.00 -6.21
C SER A 17 11.63 -6.36 -4.78
N GLY A 18 11.01 -7.38 -4.16
CA GLY A 18 11.42 -7.89 -2.85
C GLY A 18 11.48 -6.80 -1.78
N MET A 19 10.38 -6.05 -1.60
CA MET A 19 10.30 -5.00 -0.58
C MET A 19 10.61 -5.56 0.82
N LYS A 20 11.75 -5.17 1.42
CA LYS A 20 12.24 -5.71 2.70
C LYS A 20 11.23 -5.60 3.85
N HIS A 21 10.48 -4.50 3.87
CA HIS A 21 9.47 -4.18 4.90
C HIS A 21 8.05 -4.64 4.52
N PHE A 22 7.80 -5.14 3.31
CA PHE A 22 6.50 -5.66 2.91
C PHE A 22 6.59 -7.15 2.64
N ARG A 23 6.05 -7.94 3.56
CA ARG A 23 6.10 -9.40 3.52
C ARG A 23 4.69 -9.98 3.40
N ASN A 24 4.62 -11.24 3.00
CA ASN A 24 3.38 -12.02 2.94
C ASN A 24 2.27 -11.34 2.12
N ILE A 25 2.57 -11.00 0.86
CA ILE A 25 1.58 -10.46 -0.06
C ILE A 25 0.64 -11.58 -0.49
N LEU A 26 -0.60 -11.50 -0.03
CA LEU A 26 -1.68 -12.41 -0.38
C LEU A 26 -2.63 -11.65 -1.31
N VAL A 27 -2.77 -12.14 -2.54
CA VAL A 27 -3.77 -11.63 -3.48
C VAL A 27 -4.76 -12.75 -3.71
N ASP A 28 -6.04 -12.40 -3.64
CA ASP A 28 -7.10 -13.37 -3.90
C ASP A 28 -7.21 -13.61 -5.41
N GLU A 29 -7.22 -14.88 -5.83
CA GLU A 29 -7.26 -15.26 -7.24
C GLU A 29 -8.61 -14.91 -7.89
N SER A 30 -9.69 -14.84 -7.10
CA SER A 30 -11.01 -14.44 -7.59
C SER A 30 -11.17 -12.93 -7.64
N ASN A 31 -10.35 -12.18 -6.88
CA ASN A 31 -10.46 -10.73 -6.76
C ASN A 31 -9.09 -10.05 -6.65
N ILE A 32 -8.44 -9.88 -7.78
CA ILE A 32 -7.19 -9.12 -7.91
C ILE A 32 -7.31 -7.64 -7.51
N PHE A 33 -8.51 -7.13 -7.23
CA PHE A 33 -8.71 -5.78 -6.72
C PHE A 33 -8.51 -5.69 -5.21
N THR A 34 -8.30 -6.80 -4.50
CA THR A 34 -8.04 -6.79 -3.06
C THR A 34 -6.71 -7.46 -2.78
N TRP A 35 -5.75 -6.68 -2.27
CA TRP A 35 -4.44 -7.16 -1.92
C TRP A 35 -4.26 -7.07 -0.41
N GLN A 36 -3.74 -8.12 0.18
CA GLN A 36 -3.39 -8.13 1.60
C GLN A 36 -1.88 -8.29 1.73
N GLY A 37 -1.32 -7.69 2.76
CA GLY A 37 0.09 -7.85 3.05
C GLY A 37 0.42 -7.49 4.48
N LEU A 38 1.63 -7.84 4.88
CA LEU A 38 2.16 -7.59 6.20
C LEU A 38 3.29 -6.57 6.08
N ILE A 39 3.15 -5.43 6.74
CA ILE A 39 4.23 -4.45 6.86
C ILE A 39 4.99 -4.73 8.15
N VAL A 40 6.29 -4.91 8.04
CA VAL A 40 7.22 -5.02 9.16
C VAL A 40 8.09 -3.76 9.14
N PRO A 41 7.76 -2.73 9.92
CA PRO A 41 8.58 -1.54 10.02
C PRO A 41 9.85 -1.84 10.83
N ASP A 42 10.99 -1.32 10.39
CA ASP A 42 12.27 -1.47 11.11
C ASP A 42 12.56 -0.25 12.02
N ARG A 43 11.60 0.68 12.15
CA ARG A 43 11.74 1.89 12.95
C ARG A 43 11.05 1.74 14.30
N THR A 44 11.76 2.07 15.37
CA THR A 44 11.18 2.30 16.70
C THR A 44 10.13 3.43 16.61
N PRO A 45 8.98 3.34 17.28
CA PRO A 45 8.54 2.36 18.30
C PRO A 45 7.81 1.12 17.75
N TYR A 46 7.76 0.92 16.43
CA TYR A 46 6.98 -0.15 15.80
C TYR A 46 7.81 -1.36 15.35
N ASP A 47 9.12 -1.34 15.62
CA ASP A 47 10.12 -2.35 15.25
C ASP A 47 9.81 -3.76 15.76
N LYS A 48 9.01 -3.86 16.83
CA LYS A 48 8.61 -5.12 17.45
C LYS A 48 7.32 -5.71 16.89
N GLY A 49 6.67 -5.01 15.97
CA GLY A 49 5.34 -5.35 15.48
C GLY A 49 5.29 -5.64 13.98
N ALA A 50 4.26 -6.38 13.56
CA ALA A 50 3.92 -6.55 12.17
C ALA A 50 2.46 -6.13 11.94
N PHE A 51 2.23 -5.30 10.94
CA PHE A 51 0.94 -4.67 10.68
C PHE A 51 0.32 -5.23 9.41
N ARG A 52 -0.83 -5.89 9.54
CA ARG A 52 -1.55 -6.40 8.39
C ARG A 52 -2.32 -5.24 7.75
N ILE A 53 -2.08 -5.07 6.46
CA ILE A 53 -2.79 -4.10 5.63
C ILE A 53 -3.57 -4.78 4.53
N GLU A 54 -4.62 -4.09 4.09
CA GLU A 54 -5.49 -4.45 2.99
C GLU A 54 -5.59 -3.25 2.05
N ILE A 55 -5.33 -3.49 0.77
CA ILE A 55 -5.41 -2.50 -0.30
C ILE A 55 -6.57 -2.91 -1.18
N ILE A 56 -7.56 -2.04 -1.30
CA ILE A 56 -8.77 -2.25 -2.06
C ILE A 56 -8.76 -1.28 -3.24
N PHE A 57 -8.61 -1.84 -4.43
CA PHE A 57 -8.67 -1.11 -5.69
C PHE A 57 -10.14 -0.98 -6.13
N PRO A 58 -10.63 0.22 -6.44
CA PRO A 58 -11.96 0.38 -7.02
C PRO A 58 -11.99 -0.11 -8.48
N ALA A 59 -13.17 -0.44 -8.99
CA ALA A 59 -13.36 -0.84 -10.39
C ALA A 59 -12.93 0.26 -11.38
N GLU A 60 -13.01 1.53 -10.97
CA GLU A 60 -12.55 2.67 -11.77
C GLU A 60 -11.04 2.95 -11.65
N TYR A 61 -10.24 2.04 -11.08
CA TYR A 61 -8.79 2.17 -11.10
C TYR A 61 -8.26 2.14 -12.55
N PRO A 62 -7.33 3.04 -12.96
CA PRO A 62 -6.54 3.97 -12.15
C PRO A 62 -7.10 5.40 -12.04
N PHE A 63 -8.35 5.66 -12.43
CA PHE A 63 -8.95 7.01 -12.32
C PHE A 63 -9.28 7.38 -10.87
N LYS A 64 -9.70 6.40 -10.07
CA LYS A 64 -9.88 6.56 -8.62
C LYS A 64 -8.69 5.95 -7.85
N PRO A 65 -8.28 6.56 -6.72
CA PRO A 65 -7.23 6.02 -5.88
C PRO A 65 -7.67 4.72 -5.19
N PRO A 66 -6.72 3.80 -4.89
CA PRO A 66 -6.99 2.66 -4.04
C PRO A 66 -7.20 3.10 -2.59
N LYS A 67 -8.01 2.34 -1.86
CA LYS A 67 -8.20 2.51 -0.42
C LYS A 67 -7.26 1.58 0.34
N ILE A 68 -6.52 2.10 1.30
CA ILE A 68 -5.63 1.31 2.15
C ILE A 68 -6.20 1.29 3.56
N ALA A 69 -6.40 0.09 4.11
CA ALA A 69 -6.92 -0.14 5.44
C ALA A 69 -6.00 -1.08 6.23
N PHE A 70 -5.65 -0.67 7.44
CA PHE A 70 -4.94 -1.48 8.41
C PHE A 70 -5.93 -2.39 9.13
N LYS A 71 -5.71 -3.70 9.05
CA LYS A 71 -6.44 -4.69 9.86
C LYS A 71 -5.90 -4.76 11.28
N THR A 72 -4.60 -4.50 11.45
CA THR A 72 -3.97 -4.41 12.77
C THR A 72 -4.16 -3.00 13.33
N LYS A 73 -4.64 -2.88 14.58
CA LYS A 73 -4.73 -1.58 15.27
C LYS A 73 -3.33 -1.00 15.46
N ILE A 74 -3.12 0.20 14.97
CA ILE A 74 -1.86 0.95 15.09
C ILE A 74 -2.18 2.39 15.49
N TYR A 75 -1.45 2.90 16.47
CA TYR A 75 -1.50 4.32 16.82
C TYR A 75 -0.49 5.07 15.97
N HIS A 76 -0.93 5.79 14.95
CA HIS A 76 -0.08 6.59 14.08
C HIS A 76 -0.85 7.85 13.64
N PRO A 77 -0.24 9.05 13.57
CA PRO A 77 -0.97 10.29 13.26
C PRO A 77 -1.67 10.28 11.89
N ASN A 78 -1.15 9.48 10.95
CA ASN A 78 -1.71 9.36 9.60
C ASN A 78 -2.68 8.17 9.44
N ILE A 79 -3.04 7.48 10.54
CA ILE A 79 -3.92 6.31 10.54
C ILE A 79 -5.07 6.54 11.52
N ASP A 80 -6.29 6.44 11.02
CA ASP A 80 -7.51 6.60 11.79
C ASP A 80 -7.74 5.40 12.74
N GLU A 81 -8.59 5.53 13.78
CA GLU A 81 -8.95 4.40 14.66
C GLU A 81 -9.57 3.22 13.90
N LYS A 82 -10.18 3.49 12.74
CA LYS A 82 -10.70 2.48 11.82
C LYS A 82 -9.62 1.83 10.95
N GLY A 83 -8.35 2.22 11.12
CA GLY A 83 -7.21 1.74 10.33
C GLY A 83 -7.09 2.39 8.95
N GLN A 84 -7.83 3.44 8.66
CA GLN A 84 -7.78 4.10 7.34
C GLN A 84 -6.55 5.01 7.25
N VAL A 85 -5.83 4.91 6.13
CA VAL A 85 -4.63 5.73 5.87
C VAL A 85 -5.02 7.01 5.16
N CYS A 86 -4.57 8.15 5.70
CA CYS A 86 -4.75 9.46 5.08
C CYS A 86 -3.40 9.97 4.58
N LEU A 87 -3.02 9.60 3.35
CA LEU A 87 -1.84 10.16 2.69
C LEU A 87 -2.25 11.07 1.53
N PRO A 88 -1.64 12.26 1.37
CA PRO A 88 -1.97 13.19 0.30
C PRO A 88 -1.88 12.56 -1.09
N ILE A 89 -0.96 11.60 -1.29
CA ILE A 89 -0.75 10.92 -2.57
C ILE A 89 -1.89 9.98 -3.00
N ILE A 90 -2.73 9.53 -2.06
CA ILE A 90 -3.92 8.70 -2.31
C ILE A 90 -5.21 9.50 -2.14
N SER A 91 -5.11 10.79 -1.78
CA SER A 91 -6.25 11.70 -1.76
C SER A 91 -6.75 11.92 -3.18
N VAL A 92 -8.07 11.96 -3.34
CA VAL A 92 -8.74 12.10 -4.64
C VAL A 92 -8.27 13.35 -5.39
N ASP A 93 -8.01 14.45 -4.67
CA ASP A 93 -7.58 15.74 -5.25
C ASP A 93 -6.16 15.71 -5.83
N ASN A 94 -5.30 14.82 -5.33
CA ASN A 94 -3.88 14.73 -5.71
C ASN A 94 -3.54 13.42 -6.46
N TRP A 95 -4.52 12.54 -6.63
CA TRP A 95 -4.33 11.25 -7.28
C TRP A 95 -4.07 11.44 -8.78
N LYS A 96 -2.95 10.90 -9.24
CA LYS A 96 -2.61 10.84 -10.67
C LYS A 96 -2.76 9.40 -11.15
N PRO A 97 -3.44 9.13 -12.28
CA PRO A 97 -3.59 7.78 -12.83
C PRO A 97 -2.26 7.15 -13.30
N ALA A 98 -1.20 7.95 -13.38
CA ALA A 98 0.17 7.50 -13.61
C ALA A 98 0.86 6.93 -12.35
N THR A 99 0.27 7.12 -11.17
CA THR A 99 0.79 6.60 -9.90
C THR A 99 0.54 5.09 -9.83
N LYS A 100 1.60 4.33 -9.62
CA LYS A 100 1.54 2.87 -9.39
C LYS A 100 1.28 2.58 -7.92
N ALA A 101 0.67 1.43 -7.62
CA ALA A 101 0.45 0.98 -6.24
C ALA A 101 1.76 0.83 -5.45
N CYS A 102 2.88 0.64 -6.15
CA CYS A 102 4.23 0.66 -5.60
C CYS A 102 5.13 1.62 -6.39
N GLN A 103 5.00 2.92 -6.16
CA GLN A 103 6.07 3.85 -6.53
C GLN A 103 7.17 3.83 -5.46
N GLY A 104 8.06 2.85 -5.54
CA GLY A 104 9.35 2.92 -4.88
C GLY A 104 10.19 4.01 -5.55
N LYS A 105 10.18 5.23 -5.02
CA LYS A 105 11.20 6.21 -5.40
C LYS A 105 12.55 5.63 -4.97
N ARG A 106 13.46 5.44 -5.94
CA ARG A 106 14.86 5.03 -5.69
C ARG A 106 15.42 5.89 -4.55
N GLY A 107 15.57 5.29 -3.36
CA GLY A 107 16.07 5.96 -2.17
C GLY A 107 15.30 5.64 -0.88
N ASP A 108 14.01 5.31 -0.96
CA ASP A 108 13.19 5.03 0.24
C ASP A 108 12.78 3.56 0.25
N SER A 109 13.49 2.76 1.05
CA SER A 109 13.02 1.44 1.45
C SER A 109 11.87 1.65 2.43
N GLY A 110 10.63 1.69 1.95
CA GLY A 110 9.51 1.89 2.84
C GLY A 110 8.21 1.85 2.10
N VAL A 111 7.37 0.89 2.47
CA VAL A 111 5.96 0.87 2.14
C VAL A 111 5.40 2.28 2.32
N LEU A 112 4.60 2.73 1.34
CA LEU A 112 3.94 4.04 1.23
C LEU A 112 3.37 4.63 2.52
N VAL A 113 3.13 3.80 3.55
CA VAL A 113 2.56 4.19 4.82
C VAL A 113 3.57 4.70 5.86
N PHE A 114 4.84 4.28 5.78
CA PHE A 114 5.86 4.63 6.77
C PHE A 114 6.90 5.64 6.27
N THR A 115 6.78 6.08 5.02
CA THR A 115 7.63 7.13 4.42
C THR A 115 6.96 8.51 4.50
N ALA A 116 6.16 8.75 5.55
CA ALA A 116 5.97 10.12 6.01
C ALA A 116 7.33 10.60 6.52
N ARG A 117 8.06 11.33 5.66
CA ARG A 117 9.21 12.12 6.05
C ARG A 117 8.85 12.93 7.30
N SER A 118 9.30 12.49 8.47
CA SER A 118 9.62 13.40 9.56
C SER A 118 10.93 14.09 9.20
N CYS A 119 10.83 15.15 8.39
CA CYS A 119 11.65 16.38 8.41
C CYS A 119 11.22 17.26 7.23
#